data_AF-A0A6N4AIA3-F1
#
_entry.id   AF-A0A6N4AIA3-F1
#
_cell.length_a   1.000
_cell.length_b   1.000
_cell.length_c   1.000
_cell.angle_alpha   90.00
_cell.angle_beta   90.00
_cell.angle_gamma   90.00
#
_symmetry.space_group_name_H-M   'P 1'
#
loop_
_entity.id
_entity.type
_entity.pdbx_description
1 polymer ?
#
loop_
_entity_poly.entity_id
_entity_poly.type
_entity_poly.pdbx_seq_one_letter_code
_entity_poly.pdbx_strand_id
1 'polypeptide(L)'
;MALNNRSVEKAKEILAEIAGWKAPFYNEYKKDNPLDTSTILVAGKTGDGWENVFLNVKDITAEQLAIFERRKSEVPNSSFKQNLENNITCIGWF
;
A
#
# COMPACT_ATOMS: atom_id res chain seq x y z
N MET A 1 -9.17 -2.81 12.76
CA MET A 1 -8.87 -4.24 13.00
C MET A 1 -7.67 -4.55 12.15
N ALA A 2 -6.61 -5.16 12.69
CA ALA A 2 -5.42 -5.42 11.89
C ALA A 2 -5.71 -6.37 10.71
N LEU A 3 -5.06 -6.13 9.58
CA LEU A 3 -4.98 -7.08 8.48
C LEU A 3 -4.21 -8.31 8.97
N ASN A 4 -4.78 -9.49 8.78
CA ASN A 4 -4.07 -10.74 9.03
C ASN A 4 -2.93 -10.95 8.01
N ASN A 5 -2.03 -11.89 8.26
CA ASN A 5 -0.90 -12.18 7.38
C ASN A 5 -1.28 -12.39 5.91
N ARG A 6 -2.36 -13.12 5.64
CA ARG A 6 -2.80 -13.40 4.27
C ARG A 6 -3.26 -12.13 3.56
N SER A 7 -3.98 -11.27 4.28
CA SER A 7 -4.43 -9.96 3.79
C SER A 7 -3.25 -9.02 3.55
N VAL A 8 -2.27 -9.02 4.45
CA VAL A 8 -1.03 -8.24 4.31
C VAL A 8 -0.24 -8.69 3.07
N GLU A 9 -0.04 -9.99 2.88
CA GLU A 9 0.67 -10.52 1.70
C GLU A 9 -0.07 -10.19 0.40
N LYS A 10 -1.42 -10.30 0.38
CA LYS A 10 -2.21 -9.91 -0.79
C LYS A 10 -2.15 -8.41 -1.05
N ALA A 11 -2.21 -7.56 -0.03
CA ALA A 11 -2.04 -6.12 -0.17
C ALA A 11 -0.67 -5.78 -0.76
N LYS A 12 0.41 -6.40 -0.25
CA LYS A 12 1.77 -6.23 -0.80
C LYS A 12 1.86 -6.64 -2.26
N GLU A 13 1.26 -7.76 -2.64
CA GLU A 13 1.21 -8.25 -4.02
C GLU A 13 0.57 -7.20 -4.96
N ILE A 14 -0.59 -6.65 -4.56
CA ILE A 14 -1.30 -5.65 -5.36
C ILE A 14 -0.49 -4.36 -5.46
N LEU A 15 0.09 -3.88 -4.35
CA LEU A 15 0.91 -2.67 -4.35
C LEU A 15 2.18 -2.84 -5.19
N ALA A 16 2.80 -4.03 -5.17
CA ALA A 16 3.95 -4.34 -6.02
C ALA A 16 3.58 -4.33 -7.51
N GLU A 17 2.41 -4.87 -7.88
CA GLU A 17 1.89 -4.82 -9.24
C GLU A 17 1.70 -3.36 -9.69
N ILE A 18 1.09 -2.53 -8.85
CA ILE A 18 0.88 -1.11 -9.13
C ILE A 18 2.22 -0.38 -9.30
N ALA A 19 3.21 -0.70 -8.48
CA ALA A 19 4.54 -0.10 -8.57
C ALA A 19 5.37 -0.63 -9.76
N GLY A 20 4.91 -1.68 -10.45
CA GLY A 20 5.68 -2.38 -11.48
C GLY A 20 6.88 -3.15 -10.92
N TRP A 21 6.87 -3.50 -9.63
CA TRP A 21 7.98 -4.18 -8.96
C TRP A 21 7.88 -5.70 -9.12
N LYS A 22 9.01 -6.32 -9.50
CA LYS A 22 9.14 -7.79 -9.53
C LYS A 22 9.31 -8.39 -8.13
N ALA A 23 9.84 -7.62 -7.19
CA ALA A 23 10.02 -8.01 -5.79
C ALA A 23 9.80 -6.78 -4.89
N PRO A 24 8.75 -6.76 -4.05
CA PRO A 24 8.50 -5.63 -3.18
C PRO A 24 9.47 -5.59 -2.00
N PHE A 25 10.12 -4.45 -1.81
CA PHE A 25 10.72 -4.10 -0.52
C PHE A 25 9.63 -3.51 0.36
N TYR A 26 9.60 -3.90 1.63
CA TYR A 26 8.71 -3.30 2.61
C TYR A 26 9.48 -2.82 3.83
N ASN A 27 9.04 -1.70 4.37
CA ASN A 27 9.58 -1.11 5.59
C ASN A 27 8.45 -0.75 6.52
N GLU A 28 8.72 -0.83 7.82
CA GLU A 28 7.81 -0.23 8.80
C GLU A 28 7.82 1.29 8.62
N TYR A 29 6.63 1.89 8.64
CA TYR A 29 6.45 3.32 8.50
C TYR A 29 7.20 4.04 9.62
N LYS A 30 8.13 4.91 9.21
CA LYS A 30 8.81 5.85 10.11
C LYS A 30 8.35 7.25 9.76
N LYS A 31 7.97 8.03 10.78
CA LYS A 31 7.50 9.43 10.62
C LYS A 31 8.49 10.31 9.86
N ASP A 32 9.76 9.92 9.84
CA ASP A 32 10.88 10.65 9.26
C ASP A 32 10.91 10.55 7.71
N ASN A 33 10.24 9.55 7.12
CA ASN A 33 10.13 9.35 5.67
C ASN A 33 8.65 9.19 5.23
N PRO A 34 7.83 10.24 5.36
CA PRO A 34 6.39 10.14 5.12
C PRO A 34 6.03 9.92 3.64
N LEU A 35 6.94 10.25 2.72
CA LEU A 35 6.70 10.27 1.27
C LEU A 35 7.60 9.28 0.51
N ASP A 36 8.08 8.22 1.15
CA ASP A 36 8.84 7.19 0.45
C ASP A 36 7.98 6.52 -0.62
N THR A 37 8.40 6.63 -1.89
CA THR A 37 7.75 6.04 -3.06
C THR A 37 8.46 4.78 -3.58
N SER A 38 9.49 4.32 -2.87
CA SER A 38 10.36 3.21 -3.26
C SER A 38 10.12 1.92 -2.46
N THR A 39 9.27 1.98 -1.44
CA THR A 39 8.94 0.84 -0.58
C THR A 39 7.44 0.78 -0.28
N ILE A 40 6.95 -0.41 0.02
CA ILE A 40 5.63 -0.59 0.65
C ILE A 40 5.80 -0.34 2.15
N LEU A 41 4.95 0.52 2.69
CA LEU A 41 4.98 0.93 4.08
C LEU A 41 3.94 0.13 4.86
N VAL A 42 4.34 -0.38 6.02
CA VAL A 42 3.45 -1.09 6.96
C VAL A 42 3.44 -0.37 8.31
N ALA A 43 2.28 -0.27 8.97
CA ALA A 43 2.18 0.42 10.27
C ALA A 43 1.20 -0.26 11.21
N GLY A 44 1.43 -0.12 12.52
CA GLY A 44 0.57 -0.69 13.57
C GLY A 44 0.67 -2.22 13.65
N LYS A 45 1.85 -2.75 13.95
CA LYS A 45 2.05 -4.20 14.09
C LYS A 45 1.19 -4.76 15.22
N THR A 46 0.37 -5.77 14.92
CA THR A 46 -0.47 -6.45 15.92
C THR A 46 -0.36 -7.96 15.75
N GLY A 47 0.32 -8.62 16.69
CA GLY A 47 0.68 -10.03 16.53
C GLY A 47 1.54 -10.23 15.29
N ASP A 48 1.07 -11.07 14.36
CA ASP A 48 1.73 -11.26 13.07
C ASP A 48 1.24 -10.27 11.98
N GLY A 49 0.09 -9.63 12.20
CA GLY A 49 -0.57 -8.73 11.24
C GLY A 49 -0.14 -7.26 11.35
N TRP A 50 -0.74 -6.44 10.48
CA TRP A 50 -0.51 -5.00 10.41
C TRP A 50 -1.82 -4.24 10.28
N GLU A 51 -1.96 -3.14 10.98
CA GLU A 51 -3.13 -2.27 10.84
C GLU A 51 -3.17 -1.59 9.48
N ASN A 52 -2.02 -1.16 8.95
CA ASN A 52 -1.97 -0.44 7.68
C ASN A 52 -0.91 -1.03 6.76
N VAL A 53 -1.24 -1.13 5.47
CA VAL A 53 -0.31 -1.49 4.39
C VAL A 53 -0.57 -0.57 3.21
N PHE A 54 0.42 0.22 2.82
CA PHE A 54 0.24 1.27 1.81
C PHE A 54 1.50 1.57 1.00
N LEU A 55 1.33 2.27 -0.11
CA LEU A 55 2.38 2.70 -1.02
C LEU A 55 2.10 4.13 -1.47
N ASN A 56 3.14 4.95 -1.52
CA ASN A 56 3.11 6.24 -2.18
C ASN A 56 3.56 6.08 -3.64
N VAL A 57 2.74 6.51 -4.58
CA VAL A 57 3.04 6.48 -6.01
C VAL A 57 3.11 7.91 -6.51
N LYS A 58 4.29 8.33 -6.97
CA LYS A 58 4.46 9.62 -7.62
C LYS A 58 3.93 9.56 -9.04
N ASP A 59 3.16 10.57 -9.43
CA ASP A 59 2.58 10.71 -10.78
C ASP A 59 1.81 9.43 -11.21
N ILE A 60 0.91 8.95 -10.34
CA ILE A 60 0.13 7.72 -10.57
C ILE A 60 -0.58 7.73 -11.92
N THR A 61 -0.42 6.68 -12.72
CA THR A 61 -1.05 6.57 -14.03
C THR A 61 -2.48 6.03 -13.94
N ALA A 62 -3.27 6.23 -15.00
CA ALA A 62 -4.61 5.67 -15.10
C ALA A 62 -4.61 4.13 -15.05
N GLU A 63 -3.58 3.48 -15.60
CA GLU A 63 -3.42 2.02 -15.57
C GLU A 63 -3.14 1.51 -14.15
N GLN A 64 -2.21 2.17 -13.45
CA GLN A 64 -1.91 1.90 -12.04
C GLN A 64 -3.14 2.06 -11.15
N LEU A 65 -3.90 3.12 -11.38
CA LEU A 65 -5.14 3.36 -10.67
C LEU A 65 -6.21 2.30 -10.99
N ALA A 66 -6.33 1.89 -12.24
CA ALA A 66 -7.27 0.84 -12.64
C ALA A 66 -6.95 -0.52 -11.98
N ILE A 67 -5.67 -0.86 -11.80
CA ILE A 67 -5.25 -2.04 -11.05
C ILE A 67 -5.77 -1.96 -9.61
N PHE A 68 -5.56 -0.83 -8.93
CA PHE A 68 -6.05 -0.64 -7.57
C PHE A 68 -7.57 -0.79 -7.48
N GLU A 69 -8.33 -0.07 -8.32
CA GLU A 69 -9.79 -0.08 -8.28
C GLU A 69 -10.37 -1.48 -8.56
N ARG A 70 -9.72 -2.27 -9.43
CA ARG A 70 -10.11 -3.65 -9.74
C ARG A 70 -9.83 -4.62 -8.60
N ARG A 71 -8.66 -4.49 -7.94
CA ARG A 71 -8.16 -5.46 -6.96
C ARG A 71 -8.44 -5.10 -5.50
N LYS A 72 -8.90 -3.88 -5.21
CA LYS A 72 -9.11 -3.39 -3.83
C LYS A 72 -10.00 -4.28 -2.96
N SER A 73 -10.95 -5.00 -3.57
CA SER A 73 -11.87 -5.92 -2.89
C SER A 73 -11.28 -7.30 -2.59
N GLU A 74 -10.08 -7.63 -3.08
CA GLU A 74 -9.40 -8.91 -2.80
C GLU A 74 -8.80 -8.96 -1.38
N VAL A 75 -8.57 -7.80 -0.79
CA VAL A 75 -8.09 -7.67 0.58
C VAL A 75 -9.29 -7.25 1.44
N PRO A 76 -9.62 -8.01 2.51
CA PRO A 76 -10.67 -7.62 3.44
C PRO A 76 -10.28 -6.33 4.19
N ASN A 77 -11.27 -5.66 4.76
CA ASN A 77 -11.20 -4.31 5.33
C ASN A 77 -11.25 -3.19 4.27
N SER A 78 -11.00 -1.96 4.71
CA SER A 78 -11.26 -0.78 3.92
C SER A 78 -10.01 -0.34 3.17
N SER A 79 -10.16 -0.20 1.85
CA SER A 79 -9.11 0.39 1.01
C SER A 79 -9.19 1.92 1.05
N PHE A 80 -8.07 2.58 0.86
CA PHE A 80 -8.00 4.03 0.80
C PHE A 80 -7.08 4.50 -0.33
N LYS A 81 -7.39 5.70 -0.81
CA LYS A 81 -6.59 6.47 -1.77
C LYS A 81 -6.59 7.92 -1.33
N GLN A 82 -5.42 8.50 -1.17
CA GLN A 82 -5.25 9.87 -0.73
C GLN A 82 -4.22 10.57 -1.63
N ASN A 83 -4.61 11.72 -2.20
CA ASN A 83 -3.64 12.58 -2.88
C ASN A 83 -2.89 13.39 -1.82
N LEU A 84 -1.57 13.26 -1.84
CA LEU A 84 -0.61 14.02 -1.05
C LEU A 84 0.01 15.13 -1.92
N GLU A 85 0.94 15.88 -1.35
CA GLU A 85 1.68 16.92 -2.06
C GLU A 85 2.57 16.34 -3.19
N ASN A 86 2.98 17.19 -4.13
CA ASN A 86 3.93 16.84 -5.21
C ASN A 86 3.47 15.69 -6.13
N ASN A 87 2.17 15.62 -6.45
CA ASN A 87 1.56 14.57 -7.28
C ASN A 87 1.77 13.15 -6.74
N ILE A 88 1.92 13.01 -5.42
CA ILE A 88 2.02 11.70 -4.79
C ILE A 88 0.62 11.23 -4.43
N THR A 89 0.28 10.01 -4.81
CA THR A 89 -0.95 9.35 -4.38
C THR A 89 -0.59 8.20 -3.45
N CYS A 90 -1.08 8.25 -2.23
CA CYS A 90 -1.00 7.15 -1.28
C CYS A 90 -2.18 6.20 -1.51
N ILE A 91 -1.90 4.90 -1.63
CA ILE A 91 -2.90 3.84 -1.79
C ILE A 91 -2.61 2.70 -0.82
N GLY A 92 -3.66 2.09 -0.26
CA GLY A 92 -3.47 1.01 0.70
C GLY A 92 -4.76 0.50 1.36
N TRP A 93 -4.56 -0.22 2.46
CA TRP A 93 -5.62 -0.80 3.30
C TRP A 93 -5.39 -0.50 4.77
N PHE A 94 -6.50 -0.40 5.52
CA PHE A 94 -6.56 -0.20 6.97
C PHE A 94 -7.56 -1.16 7.64
#